data_AF-L9YR29-F1
#
_entry.id   AF-L9YR29-F1
#
_cell.length_a   1.000
_cell.length_b   1.000
_cell.length_c   1.000
_cell.angle_alpha   90.00
_cell.angle_beta   90.00
_cell.angle_gamma   90.00
#
_symmetry.space_group_name_H-M   'P 1'
#
loop_
_entity.id
_entity.type
_entity.pdbx_description
1 polymer ?
#
loop_
_entity_poly.entity_id
_entity_poly.type
_entity_poly.pdbx_seq_one_letter_code
_entity_poly.pdbx_strand_id
1 'polypeptide(L)'
;MGDANLEIEVTDDVSVEFINLIDPNGELFDQQRLASGETTTSFEVLGRDQDSILTGDYELIALDGGEQVDTTTLTLEAECTITDVLWAVENPDMEWDKNSPVWDEYAAVVIENTGTIPSLLTELQWKGSPVARLLSKESQSYYHETHLPPGKTTVYSKGSVYATDGAVHSLDCDELGTEPMTVTAHVQVGSNPSYTQQIKYGDSQSCELTIVDGSSDEPISSGGEN
;
A
#
# COMPACT_ATOMS: atom_id res chain seq x y z
N MET A 1 9.43 -16.04 -5.21
CA MET A 1 9.70 -14.61 -4.96
C MET A 1 9.79 -14.35 -3.47
N GLY A 2 10.99 -14.08 -2.97
CA GLY A 2 11.15 -13.40 -1.69
C GLY A 2 10.80 -11.92 -1.85
N ASP A 3 10.48 -11.23 -0.75
CA ASP A 3 9.82 -9.91 -0.68
C ASP A 3 10.54 -8.73 -1.37
N ALA A 4 11.59 -8.99 -2.15
CA ALA A 4 12.42 -8.00 -2.84
C ALA A 4 13.07 -8.49 -4.15
N ASN A 5 12.92 -9.76 -4.53
CA ASN A 5 13.69 -10.35 -5.65
C ASN A 5 12.80 -10.88 -6.78
N LEU A 6 13.16 -10.54 -8.02
CA LEU A 6 12.64 -11.11 -9.25
C LEU A 6 13.52 -12.31 -9.64
N GLU A 7 12.96 -13.50 -9.56
CA GLU A 7 13.64 -14.76 -9.90
C GLU A 7 13.42 -15.10 -11.37
N ILE A 8 14.50 -15.37 -12.09
CA ILE A 8 14.51 -15.69 -13.51
C ILE A 8 14.99 -17.12 -13.68
N GLU A 9 14.21 -17.91 -14.41
CA GLU A 9 14.56 -19.27 -14.82
C GLU A 9 14.89 -19.28 -16.31
N VAL A 10 16.03 -19.90 -16.64
CA VAL A 10 16.56 -20.09 -17.98
C VAL A 10 16.46 -21.57 -18.32
N THR A 11 15.97 -21.87 -19.52
CA THR A 11 15.88 -23.26 -19.98
C THR A 11 17.26 -23.82 -20.32
N ASP A 12 17.50 -25.10 -20.00
CA ASP A 12 18.79 -25.80 -20.23
C ASP A 12 19.22 -25.88 -21.71
N ASP A 13 18.31 -25.56 -22.63
CA ASP A 13 18.51 -25.74 -24.08
C ASP A 13 19.35 -24.61 -24.72
N VAL A 14 19.67 -23.55 -23.96
CA VAL A 14 20.37 -22.36 -24.46
C VAL A 14 21.59 -22.06 -23.58
N SER A 15 22.75 -21.86 -24.21
CA SER A 15 23.93 -21.33 -23.54
C SER A 15 23.69 -19.86 -23.20
N VAL A 16 23.68 -19.51 -21.91
CA VAL A 16 23.51 -18.14 -21.41
C VAL A 16 24.58 -17.85 -20.37
N GLU A 17 25.32 -16.75 -20.55
CA GLU A 17 26.32 -16.27 -19.59
C GLU A 17 25.79 -15.10 -18.75
N PHE A 18 25.04 -14.18 -19.38
CA PHE A 18 24.50 -12.98 -18.74
C PHE A 18 23.04 -12.77 -19.09
N ILE A 19 22.31 -12.12 -18.18
CA ILE A 19 20.96 -11.64 -18.38
C ILE A 19 20.96 -10.14 -18.07
N ASN A 20 20.60 -9.32 -19.04
CA ASN A 20 20.35 -7.90 -18.85
C ASN A 20 18.87 -7.69 -18.58
N LEU A 21 18.57 -6.84 -17.60
CA LEU A 21 17.24 -6.30 -17.35
C LEU A 21 17.24 -4.85 -17.85
N ILE A 22 16.45 -4.58 -18.88
CA ILE A 22 16.31 -3.25 -19.49
C ILE A 22 15.02 -2.61 -18.97
N ASP A 23 15.13 -1.36 -18.51
CA ASP A 23 14.01 -0.61 -17.95
C ASP A 23 13.03 -0.11 -19.04
N PRO A 24 11.86 0.41 -18.65
CA PRO A 24 10.87 0.92 -19.59
C PRO A 24 11.33 2.11 -20.44
N ASN A 25 12.44 2.77 -20.10
CA ASN A 25 13.04 3.84 -20.90
C ASN A 25 14.08 3.31 -21.92
N GLY A 26 14.38 2.01 -21.90
CA GLY A 26 15.40 1.38 -22.73
C GLY A 26 16.81 1.46 -22.14
N GLU A 27 16.96 1.80 -20.86
CA GLU A 27 18.24 1.84 -20.15
C GLU A 27 18.53 0.51 -19.46
N LEU A 28 19.80 0.13 -19.35
CA LEU A 28 20.19 -1.06 -18.59
C LEU A 28 19.93 -0.79 -17.10
N PHE A 29 18.94 -1.47 -16.54
CA PHE A 29 18.62 -1.41 -15.11
C PHE A 29 19.65 -2.18 -14.29
N ASP A 30 19.86 -3.46 -14.63
CA ASP A 30 20.83 -4.33 -13.96
C ASP A 30 21.28 -5.48 -14.88
N GLN A 31 22.39 -6.13 -14.54
CA GLN A 31 22.92 -7.29 -15.23
C GLN A 31 23.29 -8.38 -14.22
N GLN A 32 22.78 -9.58 -14.46
CA GLN A 32 23.11 -10.76 -13.66
C GLN A 32 23.90 -11.77 -14.48
N ARG A 33 24.93 -12.35 -13.86
CA ARG A 33 25.68 -13.47 -14.43
C ARG A 33 24.99 -14.78 -14.06
N LEU A 34 24.77 -15.66 -15.03
CA LEU A 34 24.33 -17.02 -14.76
C LEU A 34 25.56 -17.87 -14.41
N ALA A 35 25.56 -18.48 -13.23
CA ALA A 35 26.67 -19.33 -12.81
C ALA A 35 26.71 -20.62 -13.66
N SER A 36 27.91 -21.15 -13.91
CA SER A 36 28.06 -22.32 -14.76
C SER A 36 27.31 -23.53 -14.19
N GLY A 37 26.34 -24.04 -14.95
CA GLY A 37 25.51 -25.19 -14.55
C GLY A 37 24.29 -24.82 -13.71
N GLU A 38 24.01 -23.53 -13.51
CA GLU A 38 22.75 -23.05 -12.92
C GLU A 38 21.76 -22.63 -14.01
N THR A 39 20.47 -22.80 -13.73
CA THR A 39 19.36 -22.38 -14.58
C THR A 39 18.60 -21.19 -14.01
N THR A 40 18.98 -20.69 -12.85
CA THR A 40 18.25 -19.64 -12.13
C THR A 40 19.16 -18.50 -11.72
N THR A 41 18.67 -17.28 -11.80
CA THR A 41 19.30 -16.09 -11.23
C THR A 41 18.23 -15.15 -10.69
N SER A 42 18.62 -14.05 -10.03
CA SER A 42 17.65 -13.10 -9.48
C SER A 42 18.14 -11.67 -9.54
N PHE A 43 17.21 -10.76 -9.78
CA PHE A 43 17.40 -9.31 -9.68
C PHE A 43 16.79 -8.80 -8.37
N GLU A 44 17.49 -7.93 -7.65
CA GLU A 44 16.90 -7.17 -6.55
C GLU A 44 16.03 -6.06 -7.15
N VAL A 45 14.72 -6.19 -7.00
CA VAL A 45 13.72 -5.24 -7.53
C VAL A 45 13.16 -4.31 -6.45
N LEU A 46 13.51 -4.56 -5.19
CA LEU A 46 13.27 -3.64 -4.08
C LEU A 46 14.47 -3.61 -3.13
N GLY A 47 15.18 -2.49 -3.12
CA GLY A 47 16.23 -2.18 -2.15
C GLY A 47 15.78 -1.10 -1.17
N ARG A 48 16.48 -0.99 -0.02
CA ARG A 48 16.20 -0.01 1.05
C ARG A 48 16.48 1.44 0.70
N ASP A 49 17.00 1.71 -0.50
CA ASP A 49 17.48 3.02 -0.91
C ASP A 49 16.60 3.59 -2.05
N GLN A 50 16.59 4.92 -2.13
CA GLN A 50 15.56 5.79 -2.73
C GLN A 50 15.31 5.66 -4.25
N ASP A 51 15.93 4.70 -4.92
CA ASP A 51 15.72 4.46 -6.35
C ASP A 51 14.52 3.51 -6.53
N SER A 52 13.32 4.08 -6.54
CA SER A 52 12.11 3.35 -6.88
C SER A 52 12.26 2.76 -8.28
N ILE A 53 12.10 1.43 -8.39
CA ILE A 53 11.93 0.77 -9.68
C ILE A 53 10.80 1.42 -10.47
N LEU A 54 10.98 1.60 -11.77
CA LEU A 54 9.94 2.14 -12.62
C LEU A 54 8.86 1.07 -12.81
N THR A 55 7.60 1.50 -12.85
CA THR A 55 6.51 0.63 -13.27
C THR A 55 6.44 0.56 -14.78
N GLY A 56 6.24 -0.63 -15.34
CA GLY A 56 6.01 -0.82 -16.77
C GLY A 56 6.67 -2.09 -17.32
N ASP A 57 6.82 -2.12 -18.64
CA ASP A 57 7.40 -3.25 -19.36
C ASP A 57 8.92 -3.19 -19.34
N TYR A 58 9.52 -4.25 -18.83
CA TYR A 58 10.95 -4.50 -18.83
C TYR A 58 11.30 -5.55 -19.88
N GLU A 59 12.46 -5.41 -20.51
CA GLU A 59 13.00 -6.43 -21.41
C GLU A 59 14.12 -7.21 -20.72
N LEU A 60 14.00 -8.53 -20.71
CA LEU A 60 15.07 -9.45 -20.33
C LEU A 60 15.80 -9.90 -21.58
N ILE A 61 17.10 -9.61 -21.65
CA ILE A 61 17.94 -9.98 -22.78
C ILE A 61 18.99 -10.99 -22.30
N ALA A 62 18.90 -12.22 -22.80
CA ALA A 62 19.89 -13.27 -22.54
C ALA A 62 21.07 -13.13 -23.50
N LEU A 63 22.29 -13.22 -22.98
CA LEU A 63 23.54 -13.03 -23.71
C LEU A 63 24.49 -14.23 -23.53
N ASP A 64 25.16 -14.63 -24.61
CA ASP A 64 26.30 -15.56 -24.60
C ASP A 64 27.49 -14.92 -25.30
N GLY A 65 28.63 -14.79 -24.62
CA GLY A 65 29.81 -14.10 -25.16
C GLY A 65 29.56 -12.65 -25.61
N GLY A 66 28.50 -12.01 -25.11
CA GLY A 66 28.07 -10.66 -25.49
C GLY A 66 27.13 -10.58 -26.68
N GLU A 67 26.76 -11.71 -27.29
CA GLU A 67 25.74 -11.78 -28.35
C GLU A 67 24.38 -12.12 -27.75
N GLN A 68 23.33 -11.46 -28.24
CA GLN A 68 21.95 -11.75 -27.82
C GLN A 68 21.51 -13.13 -28.36
N VAL A 69 21.07 -13.99 -27.43
CA VAL A 69 20.57 -15.34 -27.75
C VAL A 69 19.06 -15.45 -27.62
N ASP A 70 18.45 -14.67 -26.71
CA ASP A 70 17.00 -14.63 -26.54
C ASP A 70 16.53 -13.30 -25.91
N THR A 71 15.23 -13.02 -26.01
CA THR A 71 14.60 -11.90 -25.31
C THR A 71 13.18 -12.23 -24.89
N THR A 72 12.76 -11.71 -23.73
CA THR A 72 11.38 -11.77 -23.27
C THR A 72 11.00 -10.47 -22.57
N THR A 73 9.71 -10.18 -22.53
CA THR A 73 9.16 -9.00 -21.86
C THR A 73 8.45 -9.43 -20.59
N LEU A 74 8.60 -8.65 -19.53
CA LEU A 74 7.85 -8.81 -18.30
C LEU A 74 7.37 -7.45 -17.79
N THR A 75 6.17 -7.43 -17.23
CA THR A 75 5.58 -6.19 -16.69
C THR A 75 5.79 -6.16 -15.18
N LEU A 76 6.49 -5.13 -14.70
CA LEU A 76 6.69 -4.86 -13.27
C LEU A 76 5.75 -3.74 -12.83
N GLU A 77 4.75 -4.09 -12.03
CA GLU A 77 3.79 -3.14 -11.49
C GLU A 77 3.50 -3.42 -10.02
N ALA A 78 3.32 -2.35 -9.24
CA ALA A 78 2.78 -2.41 -7.90
C ALA A 78 1.44 -1.65 -7.89
N GLU A 79 0.35 -2.39 -7.87
CA GLU A 79 -1.01 -1.85 -7.93
C GLU A 79 -1.68 -2.01 -6.58
N CYS A 80 -1.43 -1.08 -5.68
CA CYS A 80 -2.00 -1.12 -4.33
C CYS A 80 -3.38 -0.45 -4.32
N THR A 81 -4.35 -1.08 -3.66
CA THR A 81 -5.67 -0.53 -3.35
C THR A 81 -5.97 -0.73 -1.87
N ILE A 82 -6.53 0.27 -1.19
CA ILE A 82 -7.06 0.08 0.16
C ILE A 82 -8.46 -0.53 0.02
N THR A 83 -8.61 -1.78 0.45
CA THR A 83 -9.88 -2.51 0.33
C THR A 83 -10.76 -2.33 1.56
N ASP A 84 -10.17 -2.01 2.71
CA ASP A 84 -10.91 -1.87 3.96
C ASP A 84 -10.16 -1.03 5.00
N VAL A 85 -10.91 -0.45 5.93
CA VAL A 85 -10.41 0.29 7.09
C VAL A 85 -11.20 -0.12 8.32
N LEU A 86 -10.50 -0.76 9.25
CA LEU A 86 -11.09 -1.44 10.40
C LEU A 86 -10.76 -0.68 11.67
N TRP A 87 -11.78 -0.32 12.44
CA TRP A 87 -11.62 0.28 13.75
C TRP A 87 -11.55 -0.81 14.83
N ALA A 88 -10.61 -0.66 15.78
CA ALA A 88 -10.36 -1.62 16.85
C ALA A 88 -11.59 -1.93 17.73
N VAL A 89 -12.42 -0.93 18.06
CA VAL A 89 -13.66 -1.15 18.85
C VAL A 89 -14.64 -2.07 18.12
N GLU A 90 -14.80 -1.87 16.81
CA GLU A 90 -15.73 -2.66 15.99
C GLU A 90 -15.14 -4.03 15.59
N ASN A 91 -13.81 -4.19 15.69
CA ASN A 91 -13.08 -5.39 15.31
C ASN A 91 -12.16 -5.90 16.44
N PRO A 92 -12.67 -6.17 17.66
CA PRO A 92 -11.84 -6.42 18.83
C PRO A 92 -11.04 -7.73 18.77
N ASP A 93 -11.40 -8.65 17.88
CA ASP A 93 -10.77 -9.96 17.73
C ASP A 93 -9.45 -9.94 16.93
N MET A 94 -9.10 -8.81 16.31
CA MET A 94 -7.80 -8.65 15.61
C MET A 94 -6.62 -8.50 16.59
N GLU A 95 -5.41 -8.56 16.04
CA GLU A 95 -4.14 -8.57 16.79
C GLU A 95 -3.69 -7.16 17.23
N TRP A 96 -4.56 -6.43 17.91
CA TRP A 96 -4.25 -5.12 18.49
C TRP A 96 -3.26 -5.23 19.66
N ASP A 97 -2.47 -4.18 19.91
CA ASP A 97 -1.69 -4.05 21.15
C ASP A 97 -2.61 -3.69 22.32
N LYS A 98 -3.31 -4.71 22.86
CA LYS A 98 -4.25 -4.57 23.98
C LYS A 98 -3.57 -4.21 25.32
N ASN A 99 -2.25 -4.11 25.37
CA ASN A 99 -1.55 -3.56 26.53
C ASN A 99 -1.57 -2.02 26.53
N SER A 100 -1.80 -1.40 25.37
CA SER A 100 -2.03 0.03 25.26
C SER A 100 -3.38 0.40 25.88
N PRO A 101 -3.47 1.44 26.72
CA PRO A 101 -4.75 1.87 27.29
C PRO A 101 -5.68 2.52 26.27
N VAL A 102 -5.19 2.79 25.05
CA VAL A 102 -5.92 3.43 23.94
C VAL A 102 -6.00 2.52 22.71
N TRP A 103 -5.86 1.20 22.91
CA TRP A 103 -5.85 0.22 21.81
C TRP A 103 -7.13 0.27 20.98
N ASP A 104 -8.24 0.65 21.61
CA ASP A 104 -9.57 0.80 21.05
C ASP A 104 -9.68 2.04 20.14
N GLU A 105 -8.73 2.98 20.20
CA GLU A 105 -8.68 4.14 19.29
C GLU A 105 -7.91 3.84 17.98
N TYR A 106 -7.31 2.65 17.84
CA TYR A 106 -6.50 2.27 16.70
C TYR A 106 -7.32 1.84 15.49
N ALA A 107 -6.67 1.93 14.32
CA ALA A 107 -7.22 1.48 13.05
C ALA A 107 -6.29 0.45 12.41
N ALA A 108 -6.84 -0.40 11.56
CA ALA A 108 -6.09 -1.23 10.63
C ALA A 108 -6.55 -0.92 9.21
N VAL A 109 -5.62 -0.90 8.28
CA VAL A 109 -5.88 -0.69 6.85
C VAL A 109 -5.56 -1.99 6.13
N VAL A 110 -6.50 -2.50 5.35
CA VAL A 110 -6.27 -3.67 4.49
C VAL A 110 -5.91 -3.15 3.10
N ILE A 111 -4.68 -3.45 2.68
CA ILE A 111 -4.14 -3.04 1.38
C ILE A 111 -3.95 -4.30 0.53
N GLU A 112 -4.53 -4.32 -0.66
CA GLU A 112 -4.34 -5.36 -1.66
C GLU A 112 -3.43 -4.84 -2.76
N ASN A 113 -2.33 -5.54 -3.02
CA ASN A 113 -1.47 -5.31 -4.17
C ASN A 113 -1.81 -6.33 -5.26
N THR A 114 -2.42 -5.89 -6.36
CA THR A 114 -2.75 -6.74 -7.52
C THR A 114 -1.63 -6.83 -8.54
N GLY A 115 -0.54 -6.09 -8.32
CA GLY A 115 0.63 -6.06 -9.18
C GLY A 115 1.52 -7.30 -9.08
N THR A 116 2.60 -7.28 -9.86
CA THR A 116 3.58 -8.35 -9.97
C THR A 116 4.76 -8.17 -9.02
N ILE A 117 5.00 -6.96 -8.53
CA ILE A 117 6.09 -6.64 -7.59
C ILE A 117 5.55 -6.05 -6.28
N PRO A 118 6.33 -6.14 -5.18
CA PRO A 118 5.95 -5.51 -3.93
C PRO A 118 6.07 -3.98 -4.02
N SER A 119 5.46 -3.28 -3.06
CA SER A 119 5.75 -1.87 -2.77
C SER A 119 6.15 -1.70 -1.31
N LEU A 120 6.61 -0.50 -0.93
CA LEU A 120 6.89 -0.14 0.46
C LEU A 120 5.90 0.93 0.92
N LEU A 121 5.11 0.61 1.94
CA LEU A 121 4.29 1.59 2.65
C LEU A 121 5.19 2.40 3.59
N THR A 122 5.24 3.71 3.36
CA THR A 122 6.07 4.66 4.11
C THR A 122 5.26 5.52 5.08
N GLU A 123 3.99 5.76 4.79
CA GLU A 123 3.12 6.57 5.64
C GLU A 123 1.64 6.20 5.44
N LEU A 124 0.86 6.24 6.52
CA LEU A 124 -0.59 6.32 6.47
C LEU A 124 -1.01 7.73 6.93
N GLN A 125 -1.62 8.48 6.02
CA GLN A 125 -2.14 9.82 6.28
C GLN A 125 -3.66 9.77 6.48
N TRP A 126 -4.13 10.27 7.61
CA TRP A 126 -5.53 10.22 8.03
C TRP A 126 -6.16 11.61 8.02
N LYS A 127 -6.71 12.02 6.88
CA LYS A 127 -7.38 13.31 6.70
C LYS A 127 -8.79 13.28 7.29
N GLY A 128 -9.14 14.33 8.04
CA GLY A 128 -10.48 14.47 8.64
C GLY A 128 -10.80 13.47 9.76
N SER A 129 -9.82 12.66 10.18
CA SER A 129 -9.96 11.70 11.28
C SER A 129 -10.28 12.38 12.61
N PRO A 130 -10.95 11.69 13.56
CA PRO A 130 -11.20 12.21 14.90
C PRO A 130 -9.95 12.77 15.56
N VAL A 131 -8.83 12.04 15.51
CA VAL A 131 -7.55 12.51 16.08
C VAL A 131 -7.01 13.77 15.37
N ALA A 132 -7.15 13.88 14.05
CA ALA A 132 -6.71 15.08 13.33
C ALA A 132 -7.50 16.30 13.77
N ARG A 133 -8.83 16.15 13.91
CA ARG A 133 -9.72 17.20 14.43
C ARG A 133 -9.41 17.57 15.87
N LEU A 134 -9.16 16.58 16.72
CA LEU A 134 -8.79 16.77 18.12
C LEU A 134 -7.51 17.61 18.23
N LEU A 135 -6.56 17.37 17.33
CA LEU A 135 -5.31 18.12 17.24
C LEU A 135 -5.43 19.44 16.45
N SER A 136 -6.64 19.81 16.00
CA SER A 136 -6.89 20.97 15.14
C SER A 136 -6.02 20.99 13.88
N LYS A 137 -5.81 19.82 13.27
CA LYS A 137 -5.07 19.61 12.02
C LYS A 137 -6.01 19.13 10.91
N GLU A 138 -5.61 19.35 9.67
CA GLU A 138 -6.32 18.78 8.51
C GLU A 138 -6.16 17.25 8.43
N SER A 139 -4.97 16.75 8.76
CA SER A 139 -4.63 15.34 8.77
C SER A 139 -3.66 14.98 9.90
N GLN A 140 -3.62 13.70 10.22
CA GLN A 140 -2.64 13.10 11.11
C GLN A 140 -1.93 11.96 10.36
N SER A 141 -0.61 12.01 10.31
CA SER A 141 0.21 11.01 9.61
C SER A 141 0.94 10.11 10.59
N TYR A 142 1.08 8.85 10.22
CA TYR A 142 1.89 7.86 10.92
C TYR A 142 2.89 7.23 9.97
N TYR A 143 4.18 7.24 10.36
CA TYR A 143 5.24 6.58 9.60
C TYR A 143 5.09 5.07 9.63
N HIS A 144 5.40 4.44 8.49
CA HIS A 144 5.41 3.00 8.29
C HIS A 144 6.67 2.56 7.55
N GLU A 145 7.01 1.29 7.71
CA GLU A 145 8.07 0.61 6.97
C GLU A 145 7.59 -0.82 6.71
N THR A 146 6.49 -0.93 5.95
CA THR A 146 5.79 -2.20 5.73
C THR A 146 5.84 -2.58 4.26
N HIS A 147 6.35 -3.76 3.95
CA HIS A 147 6.33 -4.30 2.59
C HIS A 147 4.89 -4.69 2.21
N LEU A 148 4.52 -4.40 0.98
CA LEU A 148 3.23 -4.71 0.38
C LEU A 148 3.46 -5.72 -0.77
N PRO A 149 3.73 -7.00 -0.48
CA PRO A 149 3.84 -8.03 -1.52
C PRO A 149 2.52 -8.21 -2.26
N PRO A 150 2.54 -8.81 -3.47
CA PRO A 150 1.32 -9.22 -4.16
C PRO A 150 0.38 -9.98 -3.24
N GLY A 151 -0.89 -9.58 -3.24
CA GLY A 151 -1.92 -10.05 -2.30
C GLY A 151 -2.25 -9.04 -1.19
N LYS A 152 -2.89 -9.53 -0.13
CA LYS A 152 -3.43 -8.69 0.96
C LYS A 152 -2.45 -8.55 2.11
N THR A 153 -2.28 -7.32 2.56
CA THR A 153 -1.50 -6.95 3.75
C THR A 153 -2.38 -6.12 4.69
N THR A 154 -2.46 -6.52 5.96
CA THR A 154 -3.13 -5.72 7.00
C THR A 154 -2.09 -4.89 7.75
N VAL A 155 -2.29 -3.57 7.79
CA VAL A 155 -1.38 -2.62 8.43
C VAL A 155 -2.09 -1.92 9.58
N TYR A 156 -1.56 -2.09 10.79
CA TYR A 156 -2.08 -1.45 12.01
C TYR A 156 -1.50 -0.05 12.20
N SER A 157 -2.33 0.93 12.54
CA SER A 157 -1.90 2.31 12.81
C SER A 157 -0.88 2.36 13.96
N LYS A 158 0.12 3.25 13.86
CA LYS A 158 1.13 3.45 14.92
C LYS A 158 0.66 4.37 16.06
N GLY A 159 -0.55 4.91 15.96
CA GLY A 159 -1.17 5.76 16.96
C GLY A 159 -2.69 5.79 16.82
N SER A 160 -3.34 6.50 17.73
CA SER A 160 -4.79 6.67 17.76
C SER A 160 -5.30 7.34 16.48
N VAL A 161 -6.36 6.80 15.88
CA VAL A 161 -7.05 7.39 14.72
C VAL A 161 -8.40 7.93 15.15
N TYR A 162 -9.09 7.19 16.02
CA TYR A 162 -10.45 7.46 16.46
C TYR A 162 -10.54 8.19 17.81
N ALA A 163 -9.44 8.76 18.31
CA ALA A 163 -9.45 9.53 19.56
C ALA A 163 -10.32 10.79 19.45
N THR A 164 -11.22 10.97 20.43
CA THR A 164 -12.09 12.14 20.55
C THR A 164 -11.79 13.00 21.78
N ASP A 165 -10.97 12.50 22.70
CA ASP A 165 -10.54 13.20 23.92
C ASP A 165 -9.03 13.01 24.14
N GLY A 166 -8.44 13.93 24.89
CA GLY A 166 -7.04 13.94 25.24
C GLY A 166 -6.80 14.70 26.55
N ALA A 167 -5.56 14.77 27.00
CA ALA A 167 -5.25 15.31 28.33
C ALA A 167 -5.67 16.79 28.56
N VAL A 168 -5.92 17.55 27.48
CA VAL A 168 -6.14 19.01 27.54
C VAL A 168 -7.36 19.46 26.73
N HIS A 169 -7.82 18.67 25.76
CA HIS A 169 -8.88 19.04 24.83
C HIS A 169 -9.72 17.82 24.49
N SER A 170 -11.01 18.05 24.23
CA SER A 170 -11.96 17.08 23.70
C SER A 170 -12.63 17.67 22.45
N LEU A 171 -13.13 16.82 21.57
CA LEU A 171 -13.94 17.24 20.43
C LEU A 171 -15.30 17.77 20.89
N ASP A 172 -15.79 18.80 20.19
CA ASP A 172 -17.18 19.25 20.30
C ASP A 172 -18.03 18.52 19.25
N CYS A 173 -18.56 17.36 19.65
CA CYS A 173 -19.18 16.42 18.71
C CYS A 173 -20.58 16.88 18.26
N ASP A 174 -21.22 17.79 19.01
CA ASP A 174 -22.51 18.39 18.64
C ASP A 174 -22.44 19.19 17.34
N GLU A 175 -21.25 19.72 16.98
CA GLU A 175 -21.06 20.53 15.77
C GLU A 175 -20.62 19.70 14.55
N LEU A 176 -20.20 18.45 14.74
CA LEU A 176 -19.56 17.65 13.68
C LEU A 176 -20.54 16.79 12.87
N GLY A 177 -21.64 16.29 13.45
CA GLY A 177 -22.62 15.51 12.69
C GLY A 177 -22.04 14.27 11.99
N THR A 178 -21.98 14.23 10.67
CA THR A 178 -21.38 13.14 9.89
C THR A 178 -20.36 13.70 8.93
N GLU A 179 -19.11 13.27 9.07
CA GLU A 179 -17.98 13.83 8.35
C GLU A 179 -17.15 12.73 7.66
N PRO A 180 -16.53 13.04 6.52
CA PRO A 180 -15.63 12.12 5.87
C PRO A 180 -14.30 12.00 6.62
N MET A 181 -13.80 10.78 6.68
CA MET A 181 -12.42 10.45 7.00
C MET A 181 -11.81 9.72 5.81
N THR A 182 -10.70 10.25 5.31
CA THR A 182 -9.94 9.63 4.20
C THR A 182 -8.58 9.19 4.71
N VAL A 183 -8.25 7.91 4.49
CA VAL A 183 -6.89 7.41 4.64
C VAL A 183 -6.21 7.35 3.29
N THR A 184 -4.97 7.82 3.22
CA THR A 184 -4.10 7.68 2.05
C THR A 184 -2.85 6.91 2.46
N ALA A 185 -2.53 5.84 1.72
CA ALA A 185 -1.30 5.09 1.87
C ALA A 185 -0.24 5.66 0.93
N HIS A 186 0.85 6.16 1.49
CA HIS A 186 2.00 6.62 0.72
C HIS A 186 2.93 5.46 0.44
N VAL A 187 3.00 5.07 -0.83
CA VAL A 187 3.79 3.92 -1.30
C VAL A 187 4.95 4.39 -2.16
N GLN A 188 6.08 3.67 -2.10
CA GLN A 188 7.28 4.02 -2.86
C GLN A 188 7.15 3.73 -4.36
N VAL A 189 6.45 2.64 -4.70
CA VAL A 189 6.21 2.19 -6.08
C VAL A 189 4.71 2.10 -6.31
N GLY A 190 4.25 2.60 -7.46
CA GLY A 190 2.83 2.68 -7.80
C GLY A 190 2.16 3.97 -7.36
N SER A 191 0.84 4.04 -7.56
CA SER A 191 0.04 5.18 -7.12
C SER A 191 -0.35 5.03 -5.66
N ASN A 192 -0.41 6.13 -4.91
CA ASN A 192 -0.87 6.16 -3.53
C ASN A 192 -2.38 5.84 -3.46
N PRO A 193 -2.82 4.69 -2.92
CA PRO A 193 -4.24 4.43 -2.79
C PRO A 193 -4.84 5.22 -1.64
N SER A 194 -6.14 5.49 -1.77
CA SER A 194 -6.92 6.15 -0.71
C SER A 194 -8.26 5.48 -0.54
N TYR A 195 -8.81 5.59 0.67
CA TYR A 195 -10.12 5.06 1.03
C TYR A 195 -10.83 6.08 1.93
N THR A 196 -12.12 6.30 1.67
CA THR A 196 -12.94 7.24 2.45
C THR A 196 -14.12 6.52 3.08
N GLN A 197 -14.33 6.76 4.36
CA GLN A 197 -15.51 6.33 5.11
C GLN A 197 -16.15 7.52 5.81
N GLN A 198 -17.43 7.38 6.13
CA GLN A 198 -18.16 8.39 6.87
C GLN A 198 -18.11 8.07 8.36
N ILE A 199 -17.76 9.06 9.18
CA ILE A 199 -17.77 8.97 10.63
C ILE A 199 -18.91 9.81 11.14
N LYS A 200 -19.86 9.17 11.84
CA LYS A 200 -20.91 9.88 12.57
C LYS A 200 -20.41 10.14 13.99
N TYR A 201 -20.48 11.41 14.37
CA TYR A 201 -20.17 11.90 15.71
C TYR A 201 -21.47 11.94 16.52
N GLY A 202 -21.42 11.38 17.73
CA GLY A 202 -22.49 11.46 18.71
C GLY A 202 -22.64 12.85 19.31
N ASP A 203 -23.41 12.94 20.38
CA ASP A 203 -23.62 14.19 21.10
C ASP A 203 -22.45 14.55 22.03
N SER A 204 -22.48 15.75 22.59
CA SER A 204 -21.48 16.26 23.55
C SER A 204 -21.38 15.47 24.86
N GLN A 205 -22.32 14.58 25.17
CA GLN A 205 -22.28 13.78 26.41
C GLN A 205 -21.45 12.51 26.25
N SER A 206 -21.51 11.90 25.07
CA SER A 206 -20.92 10.59 24.82
C SER A 206 -19.80 10.62 23.79
N CYS A 207 -19.87 11.54 22.83
CA CYS A 207 -19.11 11.54 21.59
C CYS A 207 -18.88 10.14 21.01
N GLU A 208 -19.93 9.31 21.08
CA GLU A 208 -19.88 7.97 20.49
C GLU A 208 -19.68 8.09 18.98
N LEU A 209 -18.60 7.50 18.49
CA LEU A 209 -18.33 7.42 17.06
C LEU A 209 -19.01 6.20 16.47
N THR A 210 -19.46 6.31 15.22
CA THR A 210 -19.94 5.17 14.45
C THR A 210 -19.46 5.30 13.02
N ILE A 211 -18.94 4.20 12.46
CA ILE A 211 -18.65 4.14 11.03
C ILE A 211 -19.98 3.95 10.30
N VAL A 212 -20.26 4.85 9.37
CA VAL A 212 -21.45 4.76 8.51
C VAL A 212 -20.99 4.24 7.16
N ASP A 213 -21.57 3.12 6.72
CA ASP A 213 -21.38 2.63 5.36
C ASP A 213 -21.83 3.69 4.36
N GLY A 214 -20.86 4.33 3.72
CA GLY A 214 -21.09 5.05 2.48
C GLY A 214 -21.14 4.03 1.35
N SER A 215 -22.22 4.00 0.57
CA SER A 215 -22.33 3.09 -0.57
C SER A 215 -21.06 3.15 -1.42
N SER A 216 -20.42 1.99 -1.60
CA SER A 216 -19.50 1.76 -2.71
C SER A 216 -20.19 2.24 -4.01
N ASP A 217 -19.49 3.02 -4.82
CA ASP A 217 -20.01 3.73 -5.99
C ASP A 217 -21.08 2.97 -6.80
N GLU A 218 -22.32 3.48 -6.85
CA GLU A 218 -23.20 3.21 -8.00
C GLU A 218 -22.86 4.20 -9.13
N PRO A 219 -22.53 3.72 -10.34
CA PRO A 219 -22.34 4.61 -11.48
C PRO A 219 -23.66 5.31 -11.80
N ILE A 220 -23.62 6.65 -11.89
CA ILE A 220 -24.73 7.44 -12.42
C ILE A 220 -24.94 7.04 -13.87
N SER A 221 -25.81 6.07 -14.10
CA SER A 221 -26.38 5.79 -15.41
C SER A 221 -27.23 7.00 -15.80
N SER A 222 -26.67 7.90 -16.61
CA SER A 222 -27.45 8.92 -17.30
C SER A 222 -28.33 8.24 -18.35
N GLY A 223 -29.46 7.71 -17.92
CA GLY A 223 -30.56 7.32 -18.78
C GLY A 223 -31.17 8.59 -19.36
N GLY A 224 -30.76 8.94 -20.58
CA GLY A 224 -31.45 9.94 -21.37
C GLY A 224 -32.72 9.32 -21.94
N GLU A 225 -33.88 9.94 -21.72
CA GLU A 225 -35.07 9.75 -22.54
C GLU A 225 -35.84 11.06 -22.73
N ASN A 226 -35.97 11.39 -24.02
CA ASN A 226 -36.97 12.18 -24.75
C ASN A 226 -37.06 13.71 -24.58
#